data_AF-A0A0M2UV43-F1
#
_entry.id   AF-A0A0M2UV43-F1
#
_cell.length_a   1.000
_cell.length_b   1.000
_cell.length_c   1.000
_cell.angle_alpha   90.00
_cell.angle_beta   90.00
_cell.angle_gamma   90.00
#
_symmetry.space_group_name_H-M   'P 1'
#
loop_
_entity.id
_entity.type
_entity.pdbx_description
1 polymer ?
#
loop_
_entity_poly.entity_id
_entity_poly.type
_entity_poly.pdbx_seq_one_letter_code
_entity_poly.pdbx_strand_id
1 'polypeptide(L)' 'MKAIKKLAKVEKDKSITIKLLPFKPGSKVEVIVFPAGKEEDVFSFMDKVVKEKKIAPMSLKQIEKIVHESRAVK' A
#
# COMPACT_ATOMS: atom_id res chain seq x y z
N MET A 1 -1.33 -24.51 15.11
CA MET A 1 -0.49 -24.16 13.94
C MET A 1 0.68 -23.30 14.42
N LYS A 2 1.93 -23.61 14.03
CA LYS A 2 3.10 -22.79 14.35
C LYS A 2 3.47 -21.94 13.12
N ALA A 3 3.27 -20.62 13.20
CA ALA A 3 3.70 -19.69 12.18
C ALA A 3 5.17 -19.30 12.41
N ILE A 4 6.01 -19.43 11.39
CA ILE A 4 7.41 -19.03 11.44
C ILE A 4 7.52 -17.65 10.80
N LYS A 5 7.78 -16.62 11.62
CA LYS A 5 7.98 -15.26 11.13
C LYS A 5 9.43 -15.11 10.64
N LYS A 6 9.61 -14.93 9.34
CA LYS A 6 10.92 -14.67 8.72
C LYS A 6 10.88 -13.32 8.03
N LEU A 7 11.75 -12.41 8.45
CA LEU A 7 11.96 -11.13 7.77
C LEU A 7 12.97 -11.37 6.65
N ALA A 8 12.57 -11.07 5.41
CA ALA A 8 13.42 -11.17 4.23
C ALA A 8 13.40 -9.84 3.49
N LYS A 9 14.56 -9.40 3.01
CA LYS A 9 14.69 -8.19 2.22
C LYS A 9 14.30 -8.51 0.77
N VAL A 10 13.45 -7.68 0.18
CA VAL A 10 13.07 -7.76 -1.23
C VAL A 10 14.29 -7.38 -2.08
N GLU A 11 14.59 -8.17 -3.10
CA GLU A 11 15.64 -7.87 -4.08
C GLU A 11 15.19 -6.72 -5.02
N LYS A 12 16.13 -6.12 -5.77
CA LYS A 12 15.84 -4.93 -6.60
C LYS A 12 14.83 -5.20 -7.72
N ASP A 13 14.66 -6.46 -8.10
CA ASP A 13 13.72 -6.96 -9.09
C ASP A 13 12.32 -7.25 -8.51
N LYS A 14 12.08 -6.87 -7.25
CA LYS A 14 10.85 -7.13 -6.49
C LYS A 14 10.61 -8.61 -6.16
N SER A 15 11.63 -9.46 -6.27
CA SER A 15 11.55 -10.87 -5.88
C SER A 15 12.02 -11.10 -4.43
N ILE A 16 11.56 -12.20 -3.82
CA ILE A 16 12.08 -12.71 -2.55
C ILE A 16 12.36 -14.20 -2.73
N THR A 17 13.60 -14.62 -2.48
CA THR A 17 13.97 -16.04 -2.41
C THR A 17 14.13 -16.49 -0.96
N ILE A 18 13.21 -17.31 -0.46
CA ILE A 18 13.31 -17.90 0.89
C ILE A 18 14.06 -19.23 0.81
N LYS A 19 15.35 -19.23 1.17
CA LYS A 19 16.15 -20.46 1.29
C LYS A 19 15.94 -21.10 2.68
N LEU A 20 16.02 -22.43 2.73
CA LEU A 20 15.97 -23.25 3.96
C LEU A 20 14.68 -23.04 4.77
N LEU A 21 13.55 -23.47 4.21
CA LEU A 21 12.32 -23.62 4.98
C LEU A 21 12.42 -24.89 5.85
N PRO A 22 12.07 -24.85 7.15
CA PRO A 22 12.10 -26.02 8.03
C PRO A 22 10.91 -26.97 7.79
N PHE A 23 10.38 -27.01 6.57
CA PHE A 23 9.26 -27.85 6.16
C PHE A 23 9.76 -28.92 5.21
N LYS A 24 9.23 -30.14 5.33
CA LYS A 24 9.58 -31.25 4.43
C LYS A 24 9.10 -30.95 3.00
N PRO A 25 9.83 -31.38 1.96
CA PRO A 25 9.35 -31.32 0.58
C PRO A 25 7.95 -31.92 0.43
N GLY A 26 7.05 -31.25 -0.30
CA GLY A 26 5.65 -31.67 -0.46
C GLY A 26 4.67 -31.09 0.58
N SER A 27 5.14 -30.31 1.55
CA SER A 27 4.27 -29.60 2.51
C SER A 27 3.60 -28.38 1.87
N LYS A 28 2.32 -28.14 2.17
CA LYS A 28 1.63 -26.90 1.81
C LYS A 28 2.06 -25.79 2.78
N VAL A 29 2.56 -24.68 2.24
CA VAL A 29 2.99 -23.51 3.02
C VAL A 29 2.18 -22.31 2.56
N GLU A 30 1.59 -21.61 3.51
CA GLU A 30 0.93 -20.33 3.28
C GLU A 30 1.92 -19.20 3.58
N VAL A 31 2.12 -18.30 2.61
CA VAL A 31 3.05 -17.18 2.73
C VAL A 31 2.24 -15.89 2.83
N ILE A 32 2.30 -15.26 4.00
CA ILE A 32 1.66 -13.97 4.24
C ILE A 32 2.75 -12.90 4.23
N VAL A 33 2.71 -12.03 3.22
CA VAL A 33 3.65 -10.92 3.09
C VAL A 33 3.09 -9.72 3.85
N PHE A 34 3.86 -9.24 4.82
CA PHE A 34 3.56 -7.98 5.51
C PHE A 34 4.50 -6.89 5.00
N PRO A 35 4.02 -5.66 4.76
CA PRO A 35 4.88 -4.54 4.41
C PRO A 35 5.91 -4.32 5.52
N ALA A 36 7.19 -4.40 5.14
CA ALA A 36 8.31 -4.36 6.08
C ALA A 36 8.84 -2.92 6.20
N GLY A 37 8.11 -2.05 6.90
CA GLY A 37 8.60 -0.73 7.25
C GLY A 37 7.51 0.27 7.54
N LYS A 38 7.88 1.35 8.24
CA LYS A 38 7.11 2.61 8.34
C LYS A 38 7.10 3.31 6.97
N GLU A 39 6.77 2.60 5.90
CA GLU A 39 6.67 3.14 4.56
C GLU A 39 5.39 3.95 4.48
N GLU A 40 5.52 5.17 3.93
CA GLU A 40 4.49 6.20 3.84
C GLU A 40 3.12 5.56 3.56
N ASP A 41 2.27 5.54 4.60
CA ASP A 41 0.86 5.18 4.50
C ASP A 41 0.27 5.84 3.25
N VAL A 42 -0.67 5.20 2.56
CA VAL A 42 -1.33 5.79 1.39
C VAL A 42 -1.83 7.20 1.71
N PHE A 43 -2.27 7.41 2.95
CA PHE A 43 -2.62 8.71 3.50
C PHE A 43 -1.43 9.68 3.60
N SER A 44 -0.27 9.23 4.10
CA SER A 44 0.96 10.03 4.18
C SER A 44 1.51 10.41 2.80
N PHE A 45 1.48 9.48 1.85
CA PHE A 45 1.84 9.74 0.46
C PHE A 45 0.91 10.77 -0.17
N MET A 46 -0.40 10.64 0.06
CA MET A 46 -1.38 11.58 -0.49
C MET A 46 -1.25 12.98 0.14
N ASP A 47 -0.98 13.07 1.44
CA ASP A 47 -0.69 14.34 2.13
C ASP A 47 0.53 15.05 1.54
N LYS A 48 1.57 14.29 1.17
CA LYS A 48 2.75 14.82 0.50
C LYS A 48 2.41 15.39 -0.88
N VAL A 49 1.64 14.62 -1.67
CA VAL A 49 1.17 15.06 -3.00
C VAL A 49 0.30 16.32 -2.92
N VAL A 50 -0.60 16.40 -1.93
CA VAL A 50 -1.45 17.58 -1.69
C VAL A 50 -0.62 18.82 -1.40
N LYS A 51 0.42 18.69 -0.55
CA LYS A 51 1.35 19.79 -0.23
C LYS A 51 2.17 20.22 -1.46
N GLU A 52 2.75 19.28 -2.19
CA GLU A 52 3.58 19.56 -3.36
C GLU A 52 2.79 20.24 -4.49
N LYS A 53 1.60 19.74 -4.78
CA LYS A 53 0.73 20.28 -5.84
C LYS A 53 -0.11 21.47 -5.40
N LYS A 54 0.05 21.94 -4.15
CA LYS A 54 -0.73 23.04 -3.56
C LYS A 54 -2.24 22.83 -3.73
N ILE A 55 -2.70 21.59 -3.60
CA ILE A 55 -4.12 21.26 -3.71
C ILE A 55 -4.79 21.86 -2.48
N ALA A 56 -5.73 22.79 -2.70
CA ALA A 56 -6.47 23.37 -1.60
C ALA A 56 -7.30 22.27 -0.89
N PRO A 57 -7.25 22.18 0.45
CA PRO A 57 -8.11 21.27 1.16
C PRO A 57 -9.58 21.66 0.92
N MET A 58 -10.38 20.72 0.44
CA MET A 58 -11.79 20.92 0.15
C MET A 58 -12.62 19.93 0.96
N SER A 59 -13.74 20.41 1.50
CA SER A 59 -14.76 19.55 2.07
C SER A 59 -15.48 18.76 0.99
N LEU A 60 -16.10 17.63 1.37
CA LEU A 60 -16.92 16.83 0.46
C LEU A 60 -17.99 17.66 -0.27
N LYS A 61 -18.63 18.61 0.42
CA LYS A 61 -19.62 19.53 -0.18
C LYS A 61 -19.03 20.42 -1.26
N GLN A 62 -17.78 20.88 -1.09
CA GLN A 62 -17.10 21.71 -2.08
C GLN A 62 -16.70 20.88 -3.30
N ILE A 63 -16.23 19.65 -3.09
CA ILE A 63 -15.93 18.70 -4.18
C ILE A 63 -17.21 18.37 -4.95
N GLU A 64 -18.28 18.06 -4.24
CA GLU A 64 -19.61 17.80 -4.81
C GLU A 64 -20.07 18.99 -5.67
N LYS A 65 -19.99 20.22 -5.15
CA LYS A 65 -20.32 21.43 -5.92
C LYS A 65 -19.48 21.55 -7.20
N ILE A 66 -18.16 21.37 -7.14
CA ILE A 66 -17.28 21.43 -8.33
C ILE A 66 -17.64 20.33 -9.34
N VAL A 67 -17.93 19.12 -8.86
CA VAL A 67 -18.35 18.00 -9.72
C VAL A 67 -19.69 18.29 -10.37
N HIS A 68 -20.66 18.84 -9.65
CA HIS A 68 -21.96 19.23 -10.21
C HIS A 68 -21.85 20.37 -11.22
N GLU A 69 -21.02 21.38 -10.94
CA GLU A 69 -20.75 22.50 -11.86
C GLU A 69 -20.03 22.05 -13.13
N SER A 70 -19.01 21.20 -13.00
CA SER A 70 -18.26 20.65 -14.15
C SER A 70 -19.07 19.67 -14.99
N ARG A 71 -20.01 18.95 -14.36
CA ARG A 71 -20.95 18.07 -15.07
C ARG A 71 -22.05 18.82 -15.81
N ALA A 72 -22.15 20.14 -15.62
CA ALA A 72 -23.13 20.99 -16.29
C ALA A 72 -24.51 20.33 -16.37
N VAL A 73 -25.15 20.09 -15.22
CA VAL A 73 -26.61 20.04 -15.20
C VAL A 73 -27.08 21.47 -15.44
N LYS A 74 -27.15 21.85 -16.71
CA LYS A 74 -27.93 22.99 -17.17
C LYS A 74 -29.32 22.48 -17.53
#